data_AF-A0A7C5W7A3-F1
#
_entry.id   AF-A0A7C5W7A3-F1
#
_cell.length_a   1.000
_cell.length_b   1.000
_cell.length_c   1.000
_cell.angle_alpha   90.00
_cell.angle_beta   90.00
_cell.angle_gamma   90.00
#
_symmetry.space_group_name_H-M   'P 1'
#
loop_
_entity.id
_entity.type
_entity.pdbx_description
1 polymer ?
#
loop_
_entity_poly.entity_id
_entity_poly.type
_entity_poly.pdbx_seq_one_letter_code
_entity_poly.pdbx_strand_id
1 'polypeptide(L)'
;MEAKMPGKRKPSKKPALPEIDYRSQVALAPDIPPQEDLPRYLFALASEVAKRWHREDRYVGALLIVGSFASARRCCASGMRQLGKGNPLAGVFISADSPEFAEMLANADSAFGDGAVVIDVTGQVLGAGAYLVVDHPEAEIPEEGGSRHLAASSASIRPDINAVVTISEESLRVRLFVGGRITALFDPAKDA
;
A
#
# COMPACT_ATOMS: atom_id res chain seq x y z
N MET A 1 -56.49 17.48 -12.68
CA MET A 1 -55.56 16.72 -11.82
C MET A 1 -54.19 16.82 -12.45
N GLU A 2 -53.37 17.79 -12.04
CA GLU A 2 -51.97 17.89 -12.50
C GLU A 2 -51.08 17.02 -11.62
N ALA A 3 -50.37 16.10 -12.24
CA ALA A 3 -49.41 15.23 -11.58
C ALA A 3 -48.13 16.01 -11.25
N LYS A 4 -47.84 16.13 -9.95
CA LYS A 4 -46.64 16.80 -9.42
C LYS A 4 -45.42 15.91 -9.68
N MET A 5 -44.52 16.35 -10.56
CA MET A 5 -43.27 15.63 -10.83
C MET A 5 -42.39 15.50 -9.58
N PRO A 6 -41.69 14.37 -9.37
CA PRO A 6 -40.82 14.18 -8.22
C PRO A 6 -39.58 15.07 -8.32
N GLY A 7 -39.34 15.86 -7.26
CA GLY A 7 -38.20 16.76 -7.16
C GLY A 7 -36.87 16.02 -7.30
N LYS A 8 -35.98 16.57 -8.13
CA LYS A 8 -34.59 16.09 -8.28
C LYS A 8 -33.92 16.07 -6.90
N ARG A 9 -33.63 14.88 -6.36
CA ARG A 9 -32.78 14.72 -5.18
C ARG A 9 -31.41 15.34 -5.52
N LYS A 10 -31.03 16.41 -4.83
CA LYS A 10 -29.67 16.93 -4.89
C LYS A 10 -28.72 15.79 -4.47
N PRO A 11 -27.61 15.55 -5.18
CA PRO A 11 -26.64 14.56 -4.76
C PRO A 11 -26.18 14.94 -3.36
N SER A 12 -26.31 14.03 -2.40
CA SER A 12 -25.73 14.23 -1.09
C SER A 12 -24.22 14.32 -1.30
N LYS A 13 -23.64 15.49 -1.03
CA LYS A 13 -22.19 15.62 -0.86
C LYS A 13 -21.85 14.80 0.38
N LYS A 14 -21.65 13.48 0.24
CA LYS A 14 -20.90 12.74 1.24
C LYS A 14 -19.61 13.52 1.43
N PRO A 15 -19.25 13.92 2.66
CA PRO A 15 -17.96 14.56 2.88
C PRO A 15 -16.91 13.63 2.30
N ALA A 16 -16.00 14.17 1.48
CA ALA A 16 -14.85 13.40 1.04
C ALA A 16 -14.20 12.84 2.31
N LEU A 17 -13.98 11.52 2.39
CA LEU A 17 -13.23 10.98 3.53
C LEU A 17 -11.89 11.73 3.56
N PRO A 18 -11.44 12.20 4.72
CA PRO A 18 -10.21 12.96 4.81
C PRO A 18 -9.04 12.12 4.28
N GLU A 19 -8.08 12.78 3.64
CA GLU A 19 -6.79 12.17 3.35
C GLU A 19 -6.17 11.67 4.67
N ILE A 20 -5.38 10.60 4.60
CA ILE A 20 -4.71 10.08 5.79
C ILE A 20 -3.62 11.09 6.20
N ASP A 21 -3.67 11.58 7.43
CA ASP A 21 -2.66 12.46 8.03
C ASP A 21 -1.72 11.63 8.92
N TYR A 22 -0.48 11.48 8.48
CA TYR A 22 0.60 10.76 9.16
C TYR A 22 1.48 11.66 10.03
N ARG A 23 1.14 12.93 10.27
CA ARG A 23 2.02 13.88 10.97
C ARG A 23 2.48 13.39 12.35
N SER A 24 1.57 12.83 13.15
CA SER A 24 1.92 12.27 14.46
C SER A 24 2.86 11.09 14.35
N GLN A 25 2.72 10.29 13.29
CA GLN A 25 3.54 9.12 13.04
C GLN A 25 4.92 9.52 12.56
N VAL A 26 5.02 10.41 11.57
CA VAL A 26 6.30 10.98 11.08
C VAL A 26 7.09 11.62 12.22
N ALA A 27 6.41 12.25 13.18
CA ALA A 27 7.05 12.88 14.33
C ALA A 27 7.75 11.90 15.30
N LEU A 28 7.50 10.59 15.17
CA LEU A 28 8.21 9.58 15.97
C LEU A 28 9.69 9.45 15.57
N ALA A 29 10.05 9.83 14.34
CA ALA A 29 11.43 9.77 13.84
C ALA A 29 11.72 10.83 12.74
N PRO A 30 11.77 12.12 13.10
CA PRO A 30 11.77 13.22 12.13
C PRO A 30 13.06 13.38 11.30
N ASP A 31 14.16 12.74 11.69
CA ASP A 31 15.51 13.02 11.16
C ASP A 31 16.23 11.80 10.59
N ILE A 32 15.49 10.76 10.17
CA ILE A 32 16.07 9.62 9.46
C ILE A 32 16.28 10.00 7.99
N PRO A 33 17.46 9.76 7.39
CA PRO A 33 17.67 10.01 5.96
C PRO A 33 16.90 8.99 5.09
N PRO A 34 16.51 9.36 3.85
CA PRO A 34 15.96 8.40 2.90
C PRO A 34 16.89 7.21 2.63
N GLN A 35 16.30 6.02 2.52
CA GLN A 35 16.99 4.78 2.18
C GLN A 35 16.85 4.52 0.67
N GLU A 36 17.94 4.67 -0.09
CA GLU A 36 17.91 4.59 -1.57
C GLU A 36 17.39 3.24 -2.10
N ASP A 37 17.81 2.13 -1.50
CA ASP A 37 17.47 0.77 -1.95
C ASP A 37 16.21 0.17 -1.31
N LEU A 38 15.46 0.95 -0.53
CA LEU A 38 14.31 0.46 0.24
C LEU A 38 13.28 -0.31 -0.62
N PRO A 39 12.88 0.16 -1.83
CA PRO A 39 11.96 -0.61 -2.68
C PRO A 39 12.50 -1.99 -3.08
N ARG A 40 13.80 -2.11 -3.35
CA ARG A 40 14.45 -3.38 -3.71
C ARG A 40 14.57 -4.29 -2.50
N TYR A 41 14.91 -3.75 -1.34
CA TYR A 41 14.91 -4.47 -0.07
C TYR A 41 13.52 -5.04 0.25
N LEU A 42 12.47 -4.22 0.17
CA LEU A 42 11.10 -4.65 0.45
C LEU A 42 10.61 -5.70 -0.55
N PHE A 43 10.98 -5.59 -1.82
CA PHE A 43 10.72 -6.62 -2.82
C PHE A 43 11.39 -7.96 -2.45
N ALA A 44 12.66 -7.93 -2.03
CA ALA A 44 13.39 -9.11 -1.59
C ALA A 44 12.75 -9.74 -0.34
N LEU A 45 12.44 -8.92 0.68
CA LEU A 45 11.75 -9.37 1.89
C LEU A 45 10.39 -10.00 1.57
N ALA A 46 9.58 -9.35 0.73
CA ALA A 46 8.30 -9.89 0.29
C ALA A 46 8.46 -11.21 -0.48
N SER A 47 9.53 -11.35 -1.27
CA SER A 47 9.83 -12.60 -2.00
C SER A 47 10.18 -13.73 -1.04
N GLU A 48 10.96 -13.47 0.02
CA GLU A 48 11.25 -14.46 1.05
C GLU A 48 10.00 -14.88 1.83
N VAL A 49 9.11 -13.94 2.14
CA VAL A 49 7.80 -14.22 2.74
C VAL A 49 6.94 -15.08 1.80
N ALA A 50 6.87 -14.73 0.52
CA ALA A 50 6.12 -15.50 -0.48
C ALA A 50 6.65 -16.94 -0.64
N LYS A 51 7.97 -17.14 -0.65
CA LYS A 51 8.60 -18.48 -0.64
C LYS A 51 8.21 -19.29 0.58
N ARG A 52 8.19 -18.66 1.75
CA ARG A 52 7.76 -19.31 3.00
C ARG A 52 6.29 -19.72 2.92
N TRP A 53 5.41 -18.79 2.56
CA TRP A 53 3.99 -19.03 2.41
C TRP A 53 3.66 -20.10 1.37
N HIS A 54 4.40 -20.15 0.25
CA HIS A 54 4.22 -21.18 -0.77
C HIS A 54 4.52 -22.59 -0.22
N ARG A 55 5.61 -22.74 0.57
CA ARG A 55 5.95 -24.02 1.23
C ARG A 55 4.93 -24.42 2.30
N GLU A 56 4.26 -23.44 2.91
CA GLU A 56 3.23 -23.63 3.93
C GLU A 56 1.82 -23.81 3.34
N ASP A 57 1.66 -23.74 2.01
CA ASP A 57 0.37 -23.70 1.31
C ASP A 57 -0.58 -22.60 1.83
N ARG A 58 0.00 -21.45 2.19
CA ARG A 58 -0.69 -20.29 2.78
C ARG A 58 -0.82 -19.18 1.76
N TYR A 59 -2.04 -18.83 1.38
CA TYR A 59 -2.33 -17.84 0.34
C TYR A 59 -2.78 -16.51 0.95
N VAL A 60 -1.82 -15.61 1.20
CA VAL A 60 -2.05 -14.29 1.78
C VAL A 60 -1.60 -13.22 0.81
N GLY A 61 -2.48 -12.25 0.55
CA GLY A 61 -2.15 -11.06 -0.23
C GLY A 61 -1.55 -9.96 0.64
N ALA A 62 -0.58 -9.22 0.09
CA ALA A 62 0.00 -8.06 0.76
C ALA A 62 0.24 -6.92 -0.24
N LEU A 63 0.22 -5.68 0.27
CA LEU A 63 0.43 -4.47 -0.51
C LEU A 63 1.26 -3.49 0.32
N LEU A 64 2.45 -3.15 -0.14
CA LEU A 64 3.36 -2.20 0.49
C LEU A 64 3.53 -1.00 -0.44
N ILE A 65 3.40 0.22 0.07
CA ILE A 65 3.61 1.45 -0.69
C ILE A 65 4.73 2.26 -0.05
N VAL A 66 5.70 2.66 -0.88
CA VAL A 66 6.85 3.47 -0.47
C VAL A 66 6.72 4.83 -1.10
N GLY A 67 6.76 5.89 -0.29
CA GLY A 67 6.61 7.26 -0.77
C GLY A 67 7.29 8.29 0.11
N SER A 68 7.39 9.51 -0.41
CA SER A 68 8.05 10.64 0.25
C SER A 68 7.04 11.44 1.08
N PHE A 69 6.52 10.84 2.16
CA PHE A 69 5.41 11.38 2.94
C PHE A 69 5.88 12.37 4.01
N ALA A 70 7.02 12.12 4.64
CA ALA A 70 7.63 13.01 5.62
C ALA A 70 8.21 14.26 4.94
N SER A 71 8.88 14.09 3.80
CA SER A 71 9.58 15.17 3.08
C SER A 71 8.63 16.17 2.40
N ALA A 72 7.40 15.78 2.08
CA ALA A 72 6.43 16.61 1.36
C ALA A 72 5.81 17.74 2.20
N ARG A 73 6.18 17.92 3.49
CA ARG A 73 5.61 18.87 4.47
C ARG A 73 4.11 18.75 4.74
N ARG A 74 3.36 18.00 3.94
CA ARG A 74 1.93 17.76 4.13
C ARG A 74 1.69 16.65 5.14
N CYS A 75 2.61 15.68 5.24
CA CYS A 75 2.43 14.43 5.98
C CYS A 75 1.12 13.70 5.61
N CYS A 76 0.55 14.01 4.44
CA CYS A 76 -0.69 13.45 3.94
C CYS A 76 -0.39 12.56 2.74
N ALA A 77 -1.04 11.41 2.67
CA ALA A 77 -0.98 10.53 1.52
C ALA A 77 -2.17 10.82 0.59
N SER A 78 -1.94 11.56 -0.49
CA SER A 78 -3.00 11.89 -1.43
C SER A 78 -3.43 10.66 -2.22
N GLY A 79 -4.72 10.60 -2.57
CA GLY A 79 -5.30 9.42 -3.21
C GLY A 79 -5.29 8.16 -2.34
N MET A 80 -5.14 8.30 -1.01
CA MET A 80 -5.30 7.21 -0.04
C MET A 80 -6.41 7.52 0.97
N ARG A 81 -7.05 6.47 1.49
CA ARG A 81 -8.10 6.57 2.52
C ARG A 81 -7.89 5.50 3.58
N GLN A 82 -8.04 5.86 4.85
CA GLN A 82 -7.95 4.88 5.93
C GLN A 82 -9.15 3.94 5.90
N LEU A 83 -8.90 2.64 5.88
CA LEU A 83 -9.90 1.60 6.11
C LEU A 83 -10.09 1.37 7.61
N GLY A 84 -11.30 0.96 7.99
CA GLY A 84 -11.65 0.68 9.38
C GLY A 84 -11.77 1.93 10.25
N LYS A 85 -11.48 1.78 11.55
CA LYS A 85 -11.65 2.83 12.56
C LYS A 85 -10.42 3.74 12.74
N GLY A 86 -9.29 3.44 12.10
CA GLY A 86 -8.04 4.19 12.23
C GLY A 86 -6.82 3.38 11.79
N ASN A 87 -5.64 4.00 11.88
CA ASN A 87 -4.36 3.34 11.63
C ASN A 87 -4.03 2.37 12.79
N PRO A 88 -3.89 1.06 12.54
CA PRO A 88 -3.57 0.08 13.59
C PRO A 88 -2.17 0.24 14.19
N LEU A 89 -1.27 0.97 13.51
CA LEU A 89 0.11 1.21 13.94
C LEU A 89 0.32 2.59 14.57
N ALA A 90 -0.76 3.31 14.88
CA ALA A 90 -0.69 4.66 15.39
C ALA A 90 0.10 4.74 16.71
N GLY A 91 1.14 5.60 16.73
CA GLY A 91 1.92 5.88 17.93
C GLY A 91 3.05 4.87 18.20
N VAL A 92 3.26 3.89 17.31
CA VAL A 92 4.34 2.91 17.42
C VAL A 92 5.34 3.15 16.30
N PHE A 93 6.62 3.35 16.64
CA PHE A 93 7.67 3.44 15.64
C PHE A 93 8.08 2.03 15.20
N ILE A 94 8.03 1.78 13.89
CA ILE A 94 8.44 0.52 13.27
C ILE A 94 9.30 0.87 12.07
N SER A 95 10.48 0.23 11.98
CA SER A 95 11.35 0.33 10.81
C SER A 95 11.14 -0.85 9.89
N ALA A 96 11.04 -0.60 8.58
CA ALA A 96 10.83 -1.63 7.56
C ALA A 96 12.00 -2.63 7.44
N ASP A 97 13.20 -2.26 7.88
CA ASP A 97 14.38 -3.14 7.93
C ASP A 97 14.49 -3.96 9.23
N SER A 98 13.54 -3.79 10.16
CA SER A 98 13.57 -4.48 11.43
C SER A 98 13.06 -5.93 11.33
N PRO A 99 13.55 -6.84 12.18
CA PRO A 99 12.98 -8.18 12.32
C PRO A 99 11.50 -8.16 12.70
N GLU A 100 11.06 -7.16 13.47
CA GLU A 100 9.66 -6.99 13.85
C GLU A 100 8.78 -6.77 12.63
N PHE A 101 9.18 -5.90 11.70
CA PHE A 101 8.44 -5.71 10.46
C PHE A 101 8.41 -6.95 9.57
N ALA A 102 9.52 -7.70 9.50
CA ALA A 102 9.56 -8.95 8.76
C ALA A 102 8.55 -9.97 9.29
N GLU A 103 8.44 -10.11 10.61
CA GLU A 103 7.45 -10.98 11.25
C GLU A 103 6.01 -10.47 11.05
N MET A 104 5.80 -9.15 11.10
CA MET A 104 4.48 -8.58 10.77
C MET A 104 4.08 -8.86 9.33
N LEU A 105 5.00 -8.74 8.37
CA LEU A 105 4.74 -9.07 6.97
C LEU A 105 4.44 -10.55 6.77
N ALA A 106 5.17 -11.44 7.46
CA ALA A 106 4.88 -12.88 7.46
C ALA A 106 3.50 -13.22 8.04
N ASN A 107 2.87 -12.29 8.75
CA ASN A 107 1.54 -12.41 9.36
C ASN A 107 0.59 -11.29 8.92
N ALA A 108 0.73 -10.81 7.68
CA ALA A 108 0.08 -9.60 7.17
C ALA A 108 -1.46 -9.58 7.32
N ASP A 109 -2.11 -10.73 7.16
CA ASP A 109 -3.56 -10.93 7.35
C ASP A 109 -4.05 -10.50 8.73
N SER A 110 -3.25 -10.75 9.77
CA SER A 110 -3.56 -10.37 11.16
C SER A 110 -2.91 -9.06 11.59
N ALA A 111 -1.70 -8.76 11.11
CA ALA A 111 -0.91 -7.60 11.55
C ALA A 111 -1.37 -6.29 10.92
N PHE A 112 -1.80 -6.32 9.65
CA PHE A 112 -2.12 -5.12 8.87
C PHE A 112 -3.60 -5.01 8.49
N GLY A 113 -4.29 -6.16 8.38
CA GLY A 113 -5.64 -6.24 7.86
C GLY A 113 -5.72 -5.86 6.37
N ASP A 114 -6.93 -5.54 5.90
CA ASP A 114 -7.15 -5.18 4.50
C ASP A 114 -6.58 -3.80 4.16
N GLY A 115 -5.76 -3.73 3.11
CA GLY A 115 -5.26 -2.46 2.54
C GLY A 115 -3.75 -2.47 2.35
N ALA A 116 -3.21 -1.28 2.06
CA ALA A 116 -1.78 -1.06 1.92
C ALA A 116 -1.13 -0.74 3.27
N VAL A 117 0.10 -1.22 3.44
CA VAL A 117 1.07 -0.73 4.42
C VAL A 117 1.81 0.45 3.81
N VAL A 118 1.75 1.60 4.46
CA VAL A 118 2.36 2.85 4.01
C VAL A 118 3.70 3.03 4.70
N ILE A 119 4.75 3.18 3.90
CA ILE A 119 6.14 3.25 4.33
C ILE A 119 6.74 4.52 3.74
N ASP A 120 7.37 5.33 4.58
CA ASP A 120 8.11 6.49 4.12
C ASP A 120 9.46 6.09 3.52
N VAL A 121 10.02 6.89 2.62
CA VAL A 121 11.36 6.67 2.03
C VAL A 121 12.47 6.52 3.08
N THR A 122 12.27 6.99 4.30
CA THR A 122 13.17 6.78 5.44
C THR A 122 13.20 5.35 5.98
N GLY A 123 12.26 4.50 5.54
CA GLY A 123 12.04 3.15 6.07
C GLY A 123 11.04 3.11 7.23
N GLN A 124 10.55 4.26 7.71
CA GLN A 124 9.53 4.28 8.76
C GLN A 124 8.18 3.78 8.23
N VAL A 125 7.58 2.82 8.92
CA VAL A 125 6.20 2.41 8.66
C VAL A 125 5.25 3.45 9.24
N LEU A 126 4.49 4.10 8.36
CA LEU A 126 3.56 5.15 8.73
C LEU A 126 2.17 4.62 9.09
N GLY A 127 1.77 3.49 8.53
CA GLY A 127 0.52 2.86 8.90
C GLY A 127 0.14 1.70 8.03
N ALA A 128 -1.00 1.12 8.34
CA ALA A 128 -1.61 0.04 7.56
C ALA A 128 -3.11 0.27 7.36
N GLY A 129 -3.71 -0.54 6.49
CA GLY A 129 -5.11 -0.41 6.13
C GLY A 129 -5.41 0.78 5.23
N ALA A 130 -4.45 1.21 4.40
CA ALA A 130 -4.70 2.30 3.46
C ALA A 130 -5.36 1.76 2.17
N TYR A 131 -6.56 2.23 1.86
CA TYR A 131 -7.18 2.04 0.56
C TYR A 131 -6.56 3.00 -0.45
N LEU A 132 -6.03 2.44 -1.54
CA LEU A 132 -5.49 3.22 -2.64
C LEU A 132 -6.61 3.51 -3.65
N VAL A 133 -6.89 4.80 -3.88
CA VAL A 133 -7.80 5.24 -4.95
C VAL A 133 -7.16 4.88 -6.29
N VAL A 134 -7.96 4.50 -7.29
CA VAL A 134 -7.49 4.35 -8.67
C VAL A 134 -7.80 5.64 -9.43
N ASP A 135 -6.76 6.37 -9.79
CA ASP A 135 -6.80 7.66 -10.49
C ASP A 135 -6.14 7.62 -11.89
N HIS A 136 -5.45 6.53 -12.20
CA HIS A 136 -4.80 6.25 -13.49
C HIS A 136 -5.27 4.89 -14.04
N PRO A 137 -6.50 4.79 -14.57
CA PRO A 137 -7.05 3.52 -15.08
C PRO A 137 -6.31 2.99 -16.32
N GLU A 138 -5.52 3.82 -16.99
CA GLU A 138 -4.66 3.47 -18.12
C GLU A 138 -3.39 2.70 -17.74
N ALA A 139 -3.09 2.59 -16.43
CA ALA A 139 -1.90 1.93 -15.93
C ALA A 139 -1.86 0.44 -16.31
N GLU A 140 -0.65 -0.14 -16.39
CA GLU A 140 -0.48 -1.53 -16.78
C GLU A 140 -1.19 -2.46 -15.76
N ILE A 141 -2.12 -3.27 -16.25
CA ILE A 141 -2.78 -4.32 -15.46
C ILE A 141 -2.18 -5.65 -15.89
N PRO A 142 -1.60 -6.43 -14.96
CA PRO A 142 -1.15 -7.79 -15.28
C PRO A 142 -2.32 -8.62 -15.84
N GLU A 143 -2.07 -9.61 -16.71
CA GLU A 143 -3.15 -10.50 -17.22
C GLU A 143 -3.93 -11.19 -16.09
N GLU A 144 -3.27 -11.44 -14.94
CA GLU A 144 -3.85 -12.00 -13.71
C GLU A 144 -4.27 -10.91 -12.69
N GLY A 145 -4.42 -9.67 -13.15
CA GLY A 145 -4.45 -8.48 -12.30
C GLY A 145 -5.81 -8.18 -11.68
N GLY A 146 -6.08 -8.70 -10.48
CA GLY A 146 -7.20 -8.23 -9.64
C GLY A 146 -7.10 -6.75 -9.21
N SER A 147 -8.11 -6.25 -8.51
CA SER A 147 -8.23 -4.83 -8.09
C SER A 147 -7.00 -4.28 -7.34
N ARG A 148 -6.31 -5.11 -6.55
CA ARG A 148 -5.06 -4.76 -5.83
C ARG A 148 -3.91 -4.40 -6.80
N HIS A 149 -3.80 -5.10 -7.93
CA HIS A 149 -2.74 -4.84 -8.91
C HIS A 149 -3.01 -3.55 -9.69
N LEU A 150 -4.25 -3.31 -10.09
CA LEU A 150 -4.64 -2.03 -10.70
C LEU A 150 -4.40 -0.86 -9.73
N ALA A 151 -4.76 -1.03 -8.47
CA ALA A 151 -4.51 -0.02 -7.44
C ALA A 151 -3.01 0.24 -7.22
N ALA A 152 -2.19 -0.81 -7.19
CA ALA A 152 -0.73 -0.68 -7.08
C ALA A 152 -0.12 0.02 -8.28
N SER A 153 -0.51 -0.39 -9.49
CA SER A 153 -0.04 0.20 -10.74
C SER A 153 -0.41 1.68 -10.82
N SER A 154 -1.69 2.03 -10.62
CA SER A 154 -2.18 3.41 -10.57
C SER A 154 -1.46 4.25 -9.52
N ALA A 155 -1.32 3.75 -8.29
CA ALA A 155 -0.69 4.50 -7.22
C ALA A 155 0.81 4.76 -7.49
N SER A 156 1.50 3.83 -8.14
CA SER A 156 2.93 3.96 -8.46
C SER A 156 3.25 5.05 -9.51
N ILE A 157 2.24 5.65 -10.15
CA ILE A 157 2.40 6.78 -11.07
C ILE A 157 2.47 8.12 -10.31
N ARG A 158 1.95 8.16 -9.07
CA ARG A 158 1.85 9.41 -8.32
C ARG A 158 3.22 9.96 -7.95
N PRO A 159 3.40 11.29 -7.96
CA PRO A 159 4.71 11.92 -7.77
C PRO A 159 5.29 11.75 -6.37
N ASP A 160 4.44 11.51 -5.36
CA ASP A 160 4.83 11.26 -3.98
C ASP A 160 5.14 9.78 -3.71
N ILE A 161 4.90 8.88 -4.67
CA ILE A 161 5.11 7.44 -4.54
C ILE A 161 6.34 7.02 -5.34
N ASN A 162 7.29 6.40 -4.63
CA ASN A 162 8.53 5.90 -5.21
C ASN A 162 8.33 4.51 -5.81
N ALA A 163 7.59 3.65 -5.12
CA ALA A 163 7.32 2.29 -5.56
C ALA A 163 6.14 1.66 -4.82
N VAL A 164 5.59 0.59 -5.39
CA VAL A 164 4.58 -0.26 -4.74
C VAL A 164 4.99 -1.73 -4.90
N VAL A 165 4.96 -2.50 -3.81
CA VAL A 165 5.21 -3.94 -3.81
C VAL A 165 3.91 -4.68 -3.54
N THR A 166 3.62 -5.73 -4.32
CA THR A 166 2.44 -6.58 -4.10
C THR A 166 2.85 -8.03 -3.93
N ILE A 167 2.19 -8.75 -3.04
CA ILE A 167 2.15 -10.22 -3.02
C ILE A 167 0.74 -10.63 -3.47
N SER A 168 0.64 -11.41 -4.54
CA SER A 168 -0.63 -11.93 -5.05
C SER A 168 -1.19 -12.96 -4.08
N GLU A 169 -2.47 -12.84 -3.73
CA GLU A 169 -3.15 -13.80 -2.87
C GLU A 169 -3.30 -15.16 -3.56
N GLU A 170 -3.63 -15.16 -4.86
CA GLU A 170 -3.90 -16.39 -5.63
C GLU A 170 -2.63 -17.14 -6.04
N SER A 171 -1.55 -16.42 -6.36
CA SER A 171 -0.34 -17.01 -6.96
C SER A 171 0.92 -16.82 -6.14
N LEU A 172 0.87 -16.03 -5.06
CA LEU A 172 2.03 -15.61 -4.26
C LEU A 172 3.14 -14.89 -5.06
N ARG A 173 2.89 -14.55 -6.33
CA ARG A 173 3.81 -13.75 -7.14
C ARG A 173 4.03 -12.39 -6.52
N VAL A 174 5.30 -12.01 -6.41
CA VAL A 174 5.72 -10.71 -5.89
C VAL A 174 6.07 -9.80 -7.05
N ARG A 175 5.53 -8.57 -7.04
CA ARG A 175 5.76 -7.58 -8.10
C ARG A 175 6.20 -6.26 -7.50
N LEU A 176 7.16 -5.61 -8.15
CA LEU A 176 7.57 -4.24 -7.87
C LEU A 176 7.05 -3.33 -8.98
N PHE A 177 6.19 -2.38 -8.62
CA PHE A 177 5.64 -1.37 -9.50
C PHE A 177 6.36 -0.03 -9.31
N VAL A 178 6.77 0.58 -10.42
CA VAL A 178 7.35 1.93 -10.46
C VAL A 178 6.80 2.64 -11.70
N GLY A 179 6.21 3.83 -11.54
CA GLY A 179 5.71 4.61 -12.67
C GLY A 179 4.62 3.91 -13.48
N GLY A 180 3.78 3.09 -12.85
CA GLY A 180 2.68 2.37 -13.50
C GLY A 180 3.10 1.10 -14.25
N ARG A 181 4.33 0.61 -14.01
CA ARG A 181 4.90 -0.54 -14.72
C ARG A 181 5.53 -1.53 -13.75
N ILE A 182 5.52 -2.80 -14.10
CA ILE A 182 6.25 -3.83 -13.36
C ILE A 182 7.75 -3.74 -13.71
N THR A 183 8.59 -3.56 -12.70
CA THR A 183 10.05 -3.45 -12.85
C THR A 183 10.82 -4.64 -12.23
N ALA A 184 10.13 -5.47 -11.46
CA ALA A 184 10.63 -6.76 -10.97
C ALA A 184 9.45 -7.71 -10.71
N LEU A 185 9.69 -9.00 -10.93
CA LEU A 185 8.74 -10.08 -10.69
C LEU A 185 9.50 -11.24 -10.03
N PHE A 186 8.89 -11.84 -9.03
CA PHE A 186 9.30 -13.10 -8.43
C PHE A 186 8.11 -14.06 -8.47
N ASP A 187 8.33 -15.27 -8.95
CA ASP A 187 7.32 -16.33 -9.05
C ASP A 187 7.72 -17.52 -8.17
N PRO A 188 7.08 -17.76 -7.01
CA PRO A 188 7.45 -18.85 -6.12
C PRO A 188 7.29 -20.24 -6.75
N ALA A 189 6.52 -20.38 -7.83
CA ALA A 189 6.42 -21.65 -8.55
C ALA A 189 7.62 -21.93 -9.48
N LYS A 190 8.45 -20.91 -9.75
CA LYS A 190 9.61 -21.00 -10.67
C LYS A 190 10.94 -20.70 -9.99
N ASP A 191 10.93 -19.84 -8.98
CA ASP A 191 12.10 -19.19 -8.40
C ASP A 191 12.36 -19.62 -6.93
N ALA A 192 11.59 -20.57 -6.40
CA ALA A 192 11.71 -21.10 -5.03
C ALA A 192 12.65 -22.30 -4.91
#